data_AF-F0Z946-F1
#
_entry.id   AF-F0Z946-F1
#
_cell.length_a   1.000
_cell.length_b   1.000
_cell.length_c   1.000
_cell.angle_alpha   90.00
_cell.angle_beta   90.00
_cell.angle_gamma   90.00
#
_symmetry.space_group_name_H-M   'P 1'
#
loop_
_entity.id
_entity.type
_entity.pdbx_description
1 polymer ?
#
loop_
_entity_poly.entity_id
_entity_poly.type
_entity_poly.pdbx_seq_one_letter_code
_entity_poly.pdbx_strand_id
1 'polypeptide(L)'
;MTKLKYNIRVKCIDGSLGKDEYIVYDKAGTFSIGRGSFEKLQEKKCSRKQVSIIINDDNSYYISSNGVNPSYLKKHDEEYFVQMNKDQNYVLNDKDCFSLLFEMFTFMVVFESNEKINSNNNSNIGNSSNKGSNSNDSSSVGSANDSSSNKNNKRKLEQEQTDDKPKKMCPYGANCFRKNPAHFEEFDHNDIDKKQQQKQHKDDGDNESLQKQQQQQKQNENDEQSKQSENKKINNTNVNGNSISNNNKPSQQLKQEQEQENNSNIGKIIGPKYKKKKLTDALKERSLAFPFISTTTFEYDIEKATEIAAKAISEYLSFHEQDGDDIKLKMMVEKSVYSDQLIENFKKLFNNKWDKRFEIVKINNSNSLEQFNCNCKLFASETNWRLKKTPQNKVLYDEMLDGQFEKETKNRFPNPGKIGKVYPIPISNSNCILKKEYGVETVVLVLGPNMSEKKPDQFKDYKEASPILLESYHSLFSVLDNF
;
A
#
# COMPACT_ATOMS: atom_id res chain seq x y z
N MET A 1 -37.89 -30.52 -10.89
CA MET A 1 -36.88 -29.45 -10.71
C MET A 1 -37.48 -28.40 -9.82
N THR A 2 -36.94 -28.26 -8.61
CA THR A 2 -37.33 -27.20 -7.68
C THR A 2 -36.98 -25.87 -8.35
N LYS A 3 -37.93 -24.94 -8.42
CA LYS A 3 -37.69 -23.63 -9.01
C LYS A 3 -36.77 -22.85 -8.07
N LEU A 4 -35.65 -22.32 -8.57
CA LEU A 4 -34.75 -21.51 -7.75
C LEU A 4 -35.49 -20.29 -7.20
N LYS A 5 -35.30 -20.04 -5.91
CA LYS A 5 -35.83 -18.87 -5.21
C LYS A 5 -35.22 -17.58 -5.76
N TYR A 6 -33.92 -17.62 -6.08
CA TYR A 6 -33.17 -16.49 -6.60
C TYR A 6 -32.35 -16.90 -7.81
N ASN A 7 -32.27 -16.00 -8.80
CA ASN A 7 -31.22 -16.06 -9.80
C ASN A 7 -30.00 -15.34 -9.23
N ILE A 8 -28.81 -15.88 -9.48
CA ILE A 8 -27.57 -15.20 -9.09
C ILE A 8 -27.04 -14.42 -10.27
N ARG A 9 -26.90 -13.11 -10.11
CA ARG A 9 -26.10 -12.27 -11.01
C ARG A 9 -24.73 -12.03 -10.39
N VAL A 10 -23.68 -12.35 -11.13
CA VAL A 10 -22.29 -12.03 -10.78
C VAL A 10 -21.85 -10.87 -11.65
N LYS A 11 -21.71 -9.67 -11.06
CA LYS A 11 -21.37 -8.43 -11.77
C LYS A 11 -19.93 -8.04 -11.47
N CYS A 12 -19.14 -7.71 -12.50
CA CYS A 12 -17.82 -7.12 -12.33
C CYS A 12 -17.96 -5.67 -11.80
N ILE A 13 -17.30 -5.35 -10.68
CA ILE A 13 -17.45 -4.06 -9.99
C ILE A 13 -16.17 -3.20 -9.96
N ASP A 14 -15.02 -3.76 -10.31
CA ASP A 14 -13.74 -3.03 -10.36
C ASP A 14 -13.41 -2.46 -11.76
N GLY A 15 -14.33 -2.62 -12.73
CA GLY A 15 -14.17 -2.13 -14.10
C GLY A 15 -13.16 -2.91 -14.94
N SER A 16 -12.54 -3.97 -14.42
CA SER A 16 -11.52 -4.76 -15.11
C SER A 16 -12.01 -5.41 -16.42
N LEU A 17 -13.31 -5.61 -16.55
CA LEU A 17 -13.96 -6.17 -17.74
C LEU A 17 -14.77 -5.12 -18.53
N GLY A 18 -14.73 -3.85 -18.14
CA GLY A 18 -15.61 -2.81 -18.67
C GLY A 18 -16.91 -2.68 -17.86
N LYS A 19 -17.68 -1.62 -18.14
CA LYS A 19 -18.92 -1.33 -17.42
C LYS A 19 -19.99 -2.36 -17.76
N ASP A 20 -20.68 -2.84 -16.74
CA ASP A 20 -21.88 -3.68 -16.82
C ASP A 20 -21.68 -5.11 -17.36
N GLU A 21 -20.48 -5.66 -17.29
CA GLU A 21 -20.26 -7.10 -17.53
C GLU A 21 -20.80 -7.94 -16.37
N TYR A 22 -21.68 -8.89 -16.67
CA TYR A 22 -22.23 -9.83 -15.69
C TYR A 22 -22.54 -11.21 -16.30
N ILE A 23 -22.59 -12.22 -15.43
CA ILE A 23 -23.13 -13.55 -15.75
C ILE A 23 -24.33 -13.79 -14.86
N VAL A 24 -25.38 -14.42 -15.40
CA VAL A 24 -26.56 -14.84 -14.63
C VAL A 24 -26.61 -16.36 -14.56
N TYR A 25 -26.89 -16.88 -13.37
CA TYR A 25 -27.15 -18.28 -13.11
C TYR A 25 -28.59 -18.43 -12.63
N ASP A 26 -29.39 -19.12 -13.42
CA ASP A 26 -30.85 -19.28 -13.26
C ASP A 26 -31.27 -20.74 -13.03
N LYS A 27 -30.30 -21.64 -12.87
CA LYS A 27 -30.51 -23.07 -12.61
C LYS A 27 -29.48 -23.62 -11.63
N ALA A 28 -29.85 -24.70 -10.92
CA ALA A 28 -28.94 -25.43 -10.06
C ALA A 28 -27.77 -26.02 -10.89
N GLY A 29 -26.59 -26.10 -10.27
CA GLY A 29 -25.38 -26.60 -10.91
C GLY A 29 -24.10 -25.98 -10.34
N THR A 30 -22.97 -26.43 -10.89
CA THR A 30 -21.65 -25.88 -10.58
C THR A 30 -21.11 -25.12 -11.79
N PHE A 31 -20.78 -23.85 -11.60
CA PHE A 31 -20.40 -22.94 -12.68
C PHE A 31 -19.01 -22.38 -12.41
N SER A 32 -18.07 -22.63 -13.33
CA SER A 32 -16.70 -22.14 -13.18
C SER A 32 -16.52 -20.73 -13.73
N ILE A 33 -15.85 -19.88 -12.96
CA ILE A 33 -15.43 -18.54 -13.35
C ILE A 33 -13.90 -18.50 -13.33
N GLY A 34 -13.29 -17.95 -14.39
CA GLY A 34 -11.85 -17.86 -14.55
C GLY A 34 -11.47 -17.29 -15.91
N ARG A 35 -10.22 -17.49 -16.31
CA ARG A 35 -9.73 -17.04 -17.62
C ARG A 35 -10.57 -17.61 -18.75
N GLY A 36 -11.15 -16.73 -19.57
CA GLY A 36 -12.03 -17.04 -20.68
C GLY A 36 -13.52 -17.08 -20.33
N SER A 37 -13.91 -16.93 -19.06
CA SER A 37 -15.33 -16.86 -18.67
C SER A 37 -16.01 -15.56 -19.11
N PHE A 38 -15.23 -14.51 -19.35
CA PHE A 38 -15.67 -13.28 -20.00
C PHE A 38 -14.74 -13.01 -21.19
N GLU A 39 -15.24 -12.35 -22.23
CA GLU A 39 -14.47 -12.05 -23.44
C GLU A 39 -13.13 -11.36 -23.11
N LYS A 40 -13.18 -10.36 -22.22
CA LYS A 40 -12.01 -9.57 -21.80
C LYS A 40 -11.20 -10.20 -20.66
N LEU A 41 -11.69 -11.26 -20.02
CA LEU A 41 -10.98 -11.94 -18.94
C LEU A 41 -9.95 -12.93 -19.49
N GLN A 42 -8.82 -12.42 -19.99
CA GLN A 42 -7.74 -13.23 -20.59
C GLN A 42 -6.48 -13.32 -19.72
N GLU A 43 -6.54 -12.86 -18.46
CA GLU A 43 -5.40 -12.85 -17.53
C GLU A 43 -4.82 -14.26 -17.31
N LYS A 44 -3.53 -14.44 -17.65
CA LYS A 44 -2.83 -15.72 -17.57
C LYS A 44 -2.64 -16.21 -16.14
N LYS A 45 -2.62 -15.31 -15.16
CA LYS A 45 -2.59 -15.66 -13.72
C LYS A 45 -3.91 -16.26 -13.23
N CYS A 46 -5.02 -16.00 -13.90
CA CYS A 46 -6.29 -16.65 -13.57
C CYS A 46 -6.34 -18.04 -14.22
N SER A 47 -6.62 -19.06 -13.43
CA SER A 47 -6.92 -20.39 -13.98
C SER A 47 -8.21 -20.31 -14.80
N ARG A 48 -8.41 -21.20 -15.78
CA ARG A 48 -9.70 -21.26 -16.52
C ARG A 48 -10.88 -21.60 -15.61
N LYS A 49 -10.62 -22.41 -14.57
CA LYS A 49 -11.56 -22.78 -13.51
C LYS A 49 -11.04 -22.24 -12.17
N GLN A 50 -10.98 -20.91 -12.04
CA GLN A 50 -10.36 -20.26 -10.89
C GLN A 50 -11.23 -20.37 -9.63
N VAL A 51 -12.53 -20.11 -9.78
CA VAL A 51 -13.54 -20.32 -8.74
C VAL A 51 -14.73 -21.08 -9.30
N SER A 52 -15.50 -21.72 -8.45
CA SER A 52 -16.81 -22.30 -8.79
C SER A 52 -17.91 -21.70 -7.93
N ILE A 53 -18.98 -21.27 -8.58
CA ILE A 53 -20.27 -20.95 -7.95
C ILE A 53 -21.10 -22.23 -7.97
N ILE A 54 -21.57 -22.68 -6.81
CA ILE A 54 -22.33 -23.90 -6.63
C ILE A 54 -23.74 -23.51 -6.17
N ILE A 55 -24.74 -23.91 -6.94
CA ILE A 55 -26.15 -23.66 -6.66
C ILE A 55 -26.84 -25.02 -6.52
N ASN A 56 -27.38 -25.30 -5.35
CA ASN A 56 -28.08 -26.56 -5.09
C ASN A 56 -29.59 -26.41 -5.24
N ASP A 57 -30.28 -27.53 -5.44
CA ASP A 57 -31.74 -27.57 -5.62
C ASP A 57 -32.53 -27.14 -4.37
N ASP A 58 -31.89 -27.13 -3.20
CA ASP A 58 -32.45 -26.66 -1.93
C ASP A 58 -32.29 -25.15 -1.71
N ASN A 59 -31.79 -24.41 -2.71
CA ASN A 59 -31.46 -22.99 -2.64
C ASN A 59 -30.33 -22.66 -1.64
N SER A 60 -29.41 -23.60 -1.40
CA SER A 60 -28.12 -23.29 -0.82
C SER A 60 -27.13 -22.88 -1.91
N TYR A 61 -26.37 -21.81 -1.64
CA TYR A 61 -25.46 -21.19 -2.60
C TYR A 61 -24.07 -21.14 -1.98
N TYR A 62 -23.07 -21.58 -2.74
CA TYR A 62 -21.68 -21.63 -2.29
C TYR A 62 -20.72 -21.11 -3.34
N ILE A 63 -19.54 -20.71 -2.87
CA ILE A 63 -18.36 -20.45 -3.68
C ILE A 63 -17.18 -21.28 -3.19
N SER A 64 -16.35 -21.74 -4.12
CA SER A 64 -15.09 -22.45 -3.81
C SER A 64 -13.96 -22.00 -4.73
N SER A 65 -12.74 -21.93 -4.19
CA SER A 65 -11.53 -21.58 -4.93
C SER A 65 -10.83 -22.84 -5.44
N ASN A 66 -10.71 -22.98 -6.76
CA ASN A 66 -10.18 -24.20 -7.40
C ASN A 66 -8.88 -23.95 -8.19
N GLY A 67 -8.50 -22.69 -8.37
CA GLY A 67 -7.33 -22.27 -9.14
C GLY A 67 -5.99 -22.55 -8.47
N VAL A 68 -4.92 -22.40 -9.25
CA VAL A 68 -3.53 -22.44 -8.74
C VAL A 68 -3.23 -21.21 -7.88
N ASN A 69 -3.62 -20.03 -8.36
CA ASN A 69 -3.53 -18.81 -7.56
C ASN A 69 -4.71 -18.70 -6.60
N PRO A 70 -4.53 -18.09 -5.42
CA PRO A 70 -5.62 -17.90 -4.47
C PRO A 70 -6.69 -16.95 -5.00
N SER A 71 -7.94 -17.22 -4.60
CA SER A 71 -9.09 -16.33 -4.79
C SER A 71 -9.58 -15.84 -3.42
N TYR A 72 -10.30 -14.73 -3.38
CA TYR A 72 -10.66 -14.08 -2.12
C TYR A 72 -12.16 -13.81 -2.06
N LEU A 73 -12.73 -13.88 -0.86
CA LEU A 73 -14.14 -13.63 -0.56
C LEU A 73 -14.24 -12.51 0.49
N LYS A 74 -15.15 -11.56 0.29
CA LYS A 74 -15.53 -10.54 1.24
C LYS A 74 -17.02 -10.66 1.49
N LYS A 75 -17.41 -10.86 2.75
CA LYS A 75 -18.82 -10.87 3.14
C LYS A 75 -19.42 -9.48 3.05
N HIS A 76 -20.72 -9.38 2.76
CA HIS A 76 -21.38 -8.09 2.57
C HIS A 76 -21.34 -7.18 3.81
N ASP A 77 -21.18 -7.75 5.00
CA ASP A 77 -21.07 -7.09 6.30
C ASP A 77 -19.62 -6.96 6.79
N GLU A 78 -18.65 -7.41 5.99
CA GLU A 78 -17.23 -7.30 6.27
C GLU A 78 -16.56 -6.28 5.35
N GLU A 79 -15.59 -5.56 5.90
CA GLU A 79 -14.89 -4.50 5.15
C GLU A 79 -13.74 -5.02 4.27
N TYR A 80 -13.27 -6.25 4.52
CA TYR A 80 -12.04 -6.78 3.93
C TYR A 80 -12.23 -8.14 3.25
N PHE A 81 -11.38 -8.43 2.26
CA PHE A 81 -11.32 -9.74 1.60
C PHE A 81 -10.51 -10.73 2.43
N VAL A 82 -11.05 -11.94 2.58
CA VAL A 82 -10.38 -13.10 3.16
C VAL A 82 -9.98 -14.05 2.04
N GLN A 83 -8.75 -14.55 2.09
CA GLN A 83 -8.30 -15.59 1.15
C GLN A 83 -9.11 -16.87 1.37
N MET A 84 -9.72 -17.39 0.31
CA MET A 84 -10.39 -18.68 0.35
C MET A 84 -9.35 -19.80 0.34
N ASN A 85 -9.54 -20.80 1.20
CA ASN A 85 -8.80 -22.05 1.12
C ASN A 85 -9.20 -22.80 -0.14
N LYS A 86 -8.24 -23.50 -0.73
CA LYS A 86 -8.46 -24.27 -1.95
C LYS A 86 -9.45 -25.41 -1.68
N ASP A 87 -10.38 -25.61 -2.61
CA ASP A 87 -11.40 -26.66 -2.60
C ASP A 87 -12.36 -26.63 -1.40
N GLN A 88 -12.34 -25.55 -0.60
CA GLN A 88 -13.28 -25.34 0.51
C GLN A 88 -14.50 -24.55 0.05
N ASN A 89 -15.71 -25.02 0.43
CA ASN A 89 -16.96 -24.33 0.17
C ASN A 89 -17.23 -23.25 1.22
N TYR A 90 -17.56 -22.06 0.75
CA TYR A 90 -18.02 -20.93 1.56
C TYR A 90 -19.46 -20.62 1.18
N VAL A 91 -20.35 -20.44 2.15
CA VAL A 91 -21.73 -19.98 1.90
C VAL A 91 -21.66 -18.66 1.15
N LEU A 92 -22.55 -18.42 0.19
CA LEU A 92 -22.62 -17.20 -0.59
C LEU A 92 -23.93 -16.47 -0.30
N ASN A 93 -23.85 -15.19 0.06
CA ASN A 93 -25.00 -14.35 0.37
C ASN A 93 -25.15 -13.21 -0.65
N ASP A 94 -26.31 -12.55 -0.64
CA ASP A 94 -26.53 -11.34 -1.43
C ASP A 94 -25.51 -10.26 -1.05
N LYS A 95 -24.97 -9.59 -2.07
CA LYS A 95 -23.93 -8.54 -1.97
C LYS A 95 -22.56 -9.00 -1.49
N ASP A 96 -22.36 -10.30 -1.24
CA ASP A 96 -21.00 -10.82 -1.06
C ASP A 96 -20.17 -10.50 -2.31
N CYS A 97 -18.89 -10.20 -2.10
CA CYS A 97 -17.95 -9.91 -3.17
C CYS A 97 -16.87 -10.98 -3.20
N PHE A 98 -16.40 -11.38 -4.38
CA PHE A 98 -15.22 -12.23 -4.51
C PHE A 98 -14.29 -11.70 -5.60
N SER A 99 -12.99 -11.98 -5.48
CA SER A 99 -11.99 -11.61 -6.47
C SER A 99 -11.17 -12.83 -6.90
N LEU A 100 -10.82 -12.89 -8.18
CA LEU A 100 -10.07 -14.02 -8.75
C LEU A 100 -8.57 -13.97 -8.42
N LEU A 101 -8.07 -12.77 -8.17
CA LEU A 101 -6.74 -12.44 -7.66
C LEU A 101 -6.92 -11.34 -6.61
N PHE A 102 -5.89 -11.06 -5.81
CA PHE A 102 -5.98 -10.07 -4.73
C PHE A 102 -6.50 -8.70 -5.24
N GLU A 103 -7.74 -8.37 -4.89
CA GLU A 103 -8.48 -7.16 -5.29
C GLU A 103 -8.54 -6.89 -6.81
N MET A 104 -8.37 -7.92 -7.64
CA MET A 104 -8.47 -7.81 -9.10
C MET A 104 -9.50 -8.80 -9.65
N PHE A 105 -10.20 -8.38 -10.70
CA PHE A 105 -11.36 -9.09 -11.23
C PHE A 105 -12.35 -9.35 -10.10
N THR A 106 -12.77 -8.27 -9.47
CA THR A 106 -13.68 -8.26 -8.33
C THR A 106 -15.11 -8.27 -8.84
N PHE A 107 -15.87 -9.23 -8.32
CA PHE A 107 -17.27 -9.44 -8.65
C PHE A 107 -18.13 -9.28 -7.40
N MET A 108 -19.30 -8.68 -7.57
CA MET A 108 -20.37 -8.65 -6.57
C MET A 108 -21.45 -9.63 -6.97
N VAL A 109 -21.93 -10.37 -5.98
CA VAL A 109 -23.03 -11.33 -6.13
C VAL A 109 -24.33 -10.61 -5.81
N VAL A 110 -25.33 -10.71 -6.69
CA VAL A 110 -26.65 -10.11 -6.52
C VAL A 110 -27.70 -11.20 -6.67
N PHE A 111 -28.57 -11.34 -5.67
CA PHE A 111 -29.67 -12.29 -5.65
C PHE A 111 -30.93 -11.63 -6.17
N GLU A 112 -31.46 -12.11 -7.29
CA GLU A 112 -32.67 -11.56 -7.91
C GLU A 112 -33.84 -12.51 -7.69
N SER A 113 -34.91 -12.04 -7.03
CA SER A 113 -36.08 -12.86 -6.75
C SER A 113 -36.87 -13.17 -8.03
N ASN A 114 -37.35 -14.41 -8.12
CA ASN A 114 -38.19 -14.87 -9.24
C ASN A 114 -39.69 -14.54 -9.05
N GLU A 115 -40.04 -13.71 -8.06
CA GLU A 115 -41.43 -13.33 -7.81
C GLU A 115 -41.88 -12.25 -8.79
N LYS A 116 -42.80 -12.63 -9.68
CA LYS A 116 -43.56 -11.66 -10.50
C LYS A 116 -44.39 -10.81 -9.54
N ILE A 117 -44.03 -9.54 -9.39
CA ILE A 117 -44.95 -8.54 -8.85
C ILE A 117 -46.10 -8.43 -9.86
N ASN A 118 -47.23 -9.07 -9.54
CA ASN A 118 -48.51 -8.78 -10.19
C ASN A 118 -48.95 -7.37 -9.78
N SER A 119 -48.47 -6.35 -10.48
CA SER A 119 -49.14 -5.05 -10.51
C SER A 119 -50.26 -5.14 -11.55
N ASN A 120 -51.50 -5.34 -11.08
CA ASN A 120 -52.66 -4.98 -11.89
C ASN A 120 -53.09 -3.56 -11.56
N ASN A 121 -53.07 -2.75 -12.61
CA ASN A 121 -53.41 -1.34 -12.65
C ASN A 121 -54.92 -1.05 -12.53
N ASN A 122 -55.19 0.19 -12.13
CA ASN A 122 -56.30 1.08 -12.50
C ASN A 122 -57.66 0.94 -11.82
N SER A 123 -58.02 2.01 -11.09
CA SER A 123 -59.19 2.83 -11.43
C SER A 123 -59.10 4.23 -10.81
N ASN A 124 -59.12 5.25 -11.68
CA ASN A 124 -59.49 6.64 -11.38
C ASN A 124 -60.98 6.76 -10.99
N ILE A 125 -61.37 7.97 -10.51
CA ILE A 125 -62.71 8.51 -10.15
C ILE A 125 -62.89 8.56 -8.62
N GLY A 126 -63.18 9.69 -7.95
CA GLY A 126 -63.48 11.07 -8.35
C GLY A 126 -63.71 11.93 -7.09
N ASN A 127 -63.82 13.25 -7.29
CA ASN A 127 -64.11 14.29 -6.29
C ASN A 127 -65.21 13.94 -5.27
N SER A 128 -65.05 14.34 -4.00
CA SER A 128 -66.00 15.26 -3.34
C SER A 128 -65.54 15.76 -1.97
N SER A 129 -65.97 16.99 -1.69
CA SER A 129 -65.81 17.86 -0.52
C SER A 129 -66.63 17.47 0.73
N ASN A 130 -66.11 17.77 1.93
CA ASN A 130 -66.77 18.45 3.08
C ASN A 130 -65.94 18.22 4.37
N LYS A 131 -65.48 19.22 5.15
CA LYS A 131 -66.12 20.20 6.05
C LYS A 131 -66.51 19.65 7.45
N GLY A 132 -65.84 20.20 8.48
CA GLY A 132 -66.25 20.28 9.90
C GLY A 132 -65.96 19.05 10.77
N SER A 133 -65.73 19.10 12.09
CA SER A 133 -65.58 20.16 13.09
C SER A 133 -65.12 19.49 14.41
N ASN A 134 -64.41 20.25 15.25
CA ASN A 134 -64.23 20.20 16.72
C ASN A 134 -64.79 19.01 17.54
N SER A 135 -64.00 18.53 18.53
CA SER A 135 -64.10 19.02 19.93
C SER A 135 -63.14 18.34 20.92
N ASN A 136 -62.62 19.20 21.80
CA ASN A 136 -61.84 19.06 23.03
C ASN A 136 -62.22 17.92 24.02
N ASP A 137 -61.24 17.45 24.79
CA ASP A 137 -61.16 17.66 26.26
C ASP A 137 -59.70 17.40 26.72
N SER A 138 -58.91 18.40 27.16
CA SER A 138 -58.71 18.90 28.54
C SER A 138 -58.64 17.79 29.61
N SER A 139 -57.74 17.73 30.59
CA SER A 139 -56.71 18.66 31.09
C SER A 139 -56.08 18.01 32.35
N SER A 140 -54.75 18.04 32.53
CA SER A 140 -54.04 18.81 33.59
C SER A 140 -54.06 18.19 35.01
N VAL A 141 -53.12 18.32 35.98
CA VAL A 141 -51.96 19.17 36.35
C VAL A 141 -51.11 18.29 37.30
N GLY A 142 -49.76 18.30 37.29
CA GLY A 142 -48.84 19.10 38.14
C GLY A 142 -48.94 18.76 39.66
N SER A 143 -47.91 18.72 40.49
CA SER A 143 -46.65 19.47 40.53
C SER A 143 -45.64 18.88 41.54
N ALA A 144 -44.45 19.47 41.50
CA ALA A 144 -43.17 19.22 42.16
C ALA A 144 -43.06 19.33 43.71
N ASN A 145 -41.85 18.96 44.17
CA ASN A 145 -41.03 19.42 45.33
C ASN A 145 -40.63 18.25 46.27
N ASP A 146 -39.47 18.19 46.94
CA ASP A 146 -38.17 18.86 46.94
C ASP A 146 -37.28 18.10 47.99
N SER A 147 -35.96 18.15 47.80
CA SER A 147 -34.89 18.14 48.81
C SER A 147 -34.54 16.94 49.74
N SER A 148 -33.32 16.43 49.51
CA SER A 148 -32.15 16.39 50.43
C SER A 148 -32.11 15.44 51.65
N SER A 149 -31.08 14.55 51.72
CA SER A 149 -30.07 14.43 52.82
C SER A 149 -29.35 13.06 52.92
N ASN A 150 -28.07 13.02 52.52
CA ASN A 150 -26.88 12.58 53.28
C ASN A 150 -26.87 11.33 54.22
N LYS A 151 -25.98 10.34 53.96
CA LYS A 151 -24.80 9.94 54.81
C LYS A 151 -24.18 8.57 54.47
N ASN A 152 -22.86 8.61 54.19
CA ASN A 152 -21.73 7.78 54.66
C ASN A 152 -21.91 6.29 55.06
N ASN A 153 -21.18 5.40 54.40
CA ASN A 153 -19.98 4.66 54.89
C ASN A 153 -19.83 3.30 54.19
N LYS A 154 -18.63 3.00 53.65
CA LYS A 154 -17.65 2.05 54.23
C LYS A 154 -16.74 1.47 53.13
N ARG A 155 -15.44 1.78 53.22
CA ARG A 155 -14.36 1.06 52.53
C ARG A 155 -14.24 -0.35 53.11
N LYS A 156 -14.12 -1.37 52.26
CA LYS A 156 -13.37 -2.59 52.57
C LYS A 156 -12.92 -3.27 51.28
N LEU A 157 -11.66 -3.71 51.29
CA LEU A 157 -11.03 -4.57 50.28
C LEU A 157 -11.81 -5.88 50.15
N GLU A 158 -11.87 -6.43 48.94
CA GLU A 158 -11.87 -7.88 48.72
C GLU A 158 -11.36 -8.21 47.30
N GLN A 159 -10.55 -9.27 47.27
CA GLN A 159 -9.72 -9.74 46.17
C GLN A 159 -10.52 -10.46 45.08
N GLU A 160 -9.94 -10.42 43.88
CA GLU A 160 -10.04 -11.35 42.76
C GLU A 160 -10.81 -12.66 43.04
N GLN A 161 -11.98 -12.79 42.40
CA GLN A 161 -12.50 -14.07 41.95
C GLN A 161 -13.04 -13.90 40.53
N THR A 162 -12.43 -14.67 39.63
CA THR A 162 -12.70 -14.71 38.19
C THR A 162 -14.01 -15.44 37.92
N ASP A 163 -14.98 -14.75 37.31
CA ASP A 163 -16.16 -15.39 36.71
C ASP A 163 -15.73 -16.17 35.46
N ASP A 164 -15.78 -17.50 35.58
CA ASP A 164 -15.34 -18.47 34.57
C ASP A 164 -16.39 -18.64 33.45
N LYS A 165 -16.55 -17.59 32.63
CA LYS A 165 -17.16 -17.74 31.29
C LYS A 165 -16.06 -18.15 30.31
N PRO A 166 -16.22 -19.24 29.53
CA PRO A 166 -15.22 -19.63 28.55
C PRO A 166 -15.07 -18.53 27.50
N LYS A 167 -13.87 -17.95 27.40
CA LYS A 167 -13.52 -16.97 26.37
C LYS A 167 -13.71 -17.60 25.00
N LYS A 168 -14.15 -16.80 24.02
CA LYS A 168 -14.32 -17.29 22.65
C LYS A 168 -12.94 -17.55 22.04
N MET A 169 -12.74 -18.66 21.33
CA MET A 169 -11.45 -18.94 20.70
C MET A 169 -11.11 -17.88 19.65
N CYS A 170 -9.90 -17.33 19.69
CA CYS A 170 -9.42 -16.42 18.66
C CYS A 170 -9.28 -17.19 17.33
N PRO A 171 -9.84 -16.69 16.21
CA PRO A 171 -9.73 -17.37 14.90
C PRO A 171 -8.30 -17.49 14.37
N TYR A 172 -7.36 -16.73 14.95
CA TYR A 172 -5.94 -16.79 14.61
C TYR A 172 -5.09 -17.54 15.66
N GLY A 173 -5.69 -18.01 16.76
CA GLY A 173 -5.01 -18.72 17.85
C GLY A 173 -3.74 -18.02 18.33
N ALA A 174 -2.66 -18.77 18.53
CA ALA A 174 -1.36 -18.23 18.93
C ALA A 174 -0.72 -17.26 17.90
N ASN A 175 -1.22 -17.23 16.65
CA ASN A 175 -0.74 -16.35 15.58
C ASN A 175 -1.53 -15.05 15.45
N CYS A 176 -2.37 -14.70 16.44
CA CYS A 176 -3.10 -13.44 16.42
C CYS A 176 -2.17 -12.23 16.61
N PHE A 177 -2.18 -11.29 15.66
CA PHE A 177 -1.34 -10.09 15.70
C PHE A 177 -1.98 -8.89 16.43
N ARG A 178 -3.22 -9.03 16.93
CA ARG A 178 -3.91 -7.95 17.66
C ARG A 178 -3.28 -7.75 19.04
N LYS A 179 -2.89 -6.52 19.37
CA LYS A 179 -2.27 -6.15 20.66
C LYS A 179 -3.17 -5.35 21.61
N ASN A 180 -4.47 -5.28 21.31
CA ASN A 180 -5.44 -4.53 22.11
C ASN A 180 -5.78 -5.30 23.41
N PRO A 181 -5.66 -4.72 24.62
CA PRO A 181 -6.01 -5.38 25.88
C PRO A 181 -7.43 -5.98 25.90
N ALA A 182 -8.42 -5.28 25.36
CA ALA A 182 -9.82 -5.76 25.29
C ALA A 182 -9.95 -7.06 24.46
N HIS A 183 -9.10 -7.26 23.45
CA HIS A 183 -9.10 -8.48 22.63
C HIS A 183 -8.64 -9.72 23.43
N PHE A 184 -7.72 -9.54 24.38
CA PHE A 184 -7.23 -10.63 25.24
C PHE A 184 -8.16 -10.93 26.43
N GLU A 185 -9.02 -9.98 26.80
CA GLU A 185 -10.10 -10.19 27.75
C GLU A 185 -11.24 -11.01 27.13
N GLU A 186 -11.54 -10.81 25.85
CA GLU A 186 -12.66 -11.45 25.15
C GLU A 186 -12.30 -12.77 24.43
N PHE A 187 -11.05 -12.96 23.99
CA PHE A 187 -10.65 -14.10 23.14
C PHE A 187 -9.49 -14.95 23.71
N ASP A 188 -9.62 -16.28 23.62
CA ASP A 188 -8.57 -17.24 24.01
C ASP A 188 -7.60 -17.51 22.84
N HIS A 189 -6.30 -17.61 23.16
CA HIS A 189 -5.20 -17.79 22.22
C HIS A 189 -4.38 -19.05 22.51
N ASN A 190 -4.89 -19.96 23.34
CA ASN A 190 -4.28 -21.24 23.61
C ASN A 190 -4.23 -22.14 22.35
N ASP A 191 -3.12 -22.85 22.18
CA ASP A 191 -2.79 -23.68 21.00
C ASP A 191 -3.80 -24.81 20.79
N ILE A 192 -4.55 -24.79 19.68
CA ILE A 192 -5.23 -25.98 19.17
C ILE A 192 -4.22 -26.75 18.32
N ASP A 193 -3.31 -27.49 18.96
CA ASP A 193 -2.83 -28.79 18.46
C ASP A 193 -1.80 -29.44 19.40
N LYS A 194 -2.31 -29.99 20.50
CA LYS A 194 -1.70 -31.16 21.15
C LYS A 194 -2.76 -32.22 21.38
N LYS A 195 -3.23 -32.87 20.31
CA LYS A 195 -3.87 -34.20 20.38
C LYS A 195 -4.09 -34.95 19.06
N GLN A 196 -3.76 -34.40 17.89
CA GLN A 196 -4.00 -35.11 16.60
C GLN A 196 -2.76 -35.56 15.82
N GLN A 197 -1.54 -35.45 16.37
CA GLN A 197 -0.30 -35.97 15.73
C GLN A 197 0.27 -37.26 16.37
N GLN A 198 -0.58 -38.09 17.01
CA GLN A 198 -0.13 -39.38 17.58
C GLN A 198 -0.87 -40.62 17.04
N LYS A 199 -1.55 -40.54 15.88
CA LYS A 199 -2.31 -41.69 15.36
C LYS A 199 -2.10 -42.09 13.89
N GLN A 200 -1.08 -41.60 13.19
CA GLN A 200 -0.79 -42.06 11.81
C GLN A 200 0.69 -42.38 11.54
N HIS A 201 1.35 -43.04 12.49
CA HIS A 201 2.62 -43.73 12.24
C HIS A 201 2.56 -45.18 12.71
N LYS A 202 1.71 -45.98 12.05
CA LYS A 202 1.86 -47.43 11.87
C LYS A 202 1.06 -47.80 10.62
N ASP A 203 1.77 -47.98 9.51
CA ASP A 203 1.67 -49.14 8.62
C ASP A 203 2.31 -48.81 7.25
N ASP A 204 3.27 -49.67 6.91
CA ASP A 204 3.77 -50.07 5.58
C ASP A 204 4.53 -49.08 4.67
N GLY A 205 5.85 -49.31 4.59
CA GLY A 205 6.45 -50.01 3.44
C GLY A 205 6.67 -49.25 2.13
N ASP A 206 7.95 -49.03 1.82
CA ASP A 206 8.59 -48.95 0.50
C ASP A 206 8.09 -47.93 -0.54
N ASN A 207 8.88 -46.88 -0.79
CA ASN A 207 9.44 -46.68 -2.14
C ASN A 207 10.62 -45.70 -2.17
N GLU A 208 11.79 -46.29 -2.35
CA GLU A 208 13.06 -45.65 -2.67
C GLU A 208 13.08 -45.35 -4.18
N SER A 209 12.78 -44.11 -4.62
CA SER A 209 13.22 -43.54 -5.92
C SER A 209 12.48 -42.25 -6.29
N LEU A 210 13.01 -41.08 -5.93
CA LEU A 210 12.79 -39.81 -6.68
C LEU A 210 13.61 -38.65 -6.09
N GLN A 211 14.92 -38.86 -5.87
CA GLN A 211 15.85 -37.79 -5.48
C GLN A 211 17.25 -37.91 -6.13
N LYS A 212 17.32 -38.49 -7.33
CA LYS A 212 18.57 -38.59 -8.13
C LYS A 212 18.52 -37.97 -9.54
N GLN A 213 17.58 -37.07 -9.83
CA GLN A 213 17.48 -36.46 -11.17
C GLN A 213 17.52 -34.92 -11.24
N GLN A 214 18.01 -34.22 -10.19
CA GLN A 214 18.19 -32.75 -10.26
C GLN A 214 19.57 -32.23 -9.85
N GLN A 215 20.61 -33.08 -9.88
CA GLN A 215 22.01 -32.65 -9.66
C GLN A 215 22.95 -32.88 -10.85
N GLN A 216 22.43 -33.11 -12.07
CA GLN A 216 23.25 -33.26 -13.29
C GLN A 216 23.00 -32.20 -14.39
N GLN A 217 22.46 -31.03 -14.05
CA GLN A 217 22.31 -29.91 -15.00
C GLN A 217 22.98 -28.60 -14.55
N LYS A 218 24.07 -28.67 -13.80
CA LYS A 218 24.93 -27.50 -13.48
C LYS A 218 26.42 -27.71 -13.71
N GLN A 219 26.79 -28.56 -14.69
CA GLN A 219 28.19 -28.72 -15.11
C GLN A 219 28.43 -28.67 -16.63
N ASN A 220 27.46 -28.25 -17.45
CA ASN A 220 27.62 -28.22 -18.92
C ASN A 220 27.33 -26.85 -19.57
N GLU A 221 27.74 -25.73 -18.95
CA GLU A 221 27.69 -24.40 -19.60
C GLU A 221 28.94 -23.54 -19.31
N ASN A 222 30.11 -24.15 -19.13
CA ASN A 222 31.39 -23.41 -19.02
C ASN A 222 32.49 -23.86 -20.00
N ASP A 223 32.18 -24.69 -21.00
CA ASP A 223 33.17 -25.22 -21.96
C ASP A 223 32.90 -24.84 -23.43
N GLU A 224 32.26 -23.69 -23.69
CA GLU A 224 32.02 -23.21 -25.08
C GLU A 224 32.40 -21.74 -25.35
N GLN A 225 33.45 -21.22 -24.69
CA GLN A 225 34.09 -19.95 -25.08
C GLN A 225 35.63 -19.97 -25.00
N SER A 226 36.26 -21.10 -25.35
CA SER A 226 37.73 -21.21 -25.43
C SER A 226 38.23 -21.92 -26.69
N LYS A 227 37.60 -21.69 -27.86
CA LYS A 227 38.15 -22.12 -29.15
C LYS A 227 37.81 -21.15 -30.28
N GLN A 228 38.35 -19.93 -30.24
CA GLN A 228 38.44 -19.09 -31.44
C GLN A 228 39.46 -17.96 -31.30
N SER A 229 40.75 -18.30 -31.22
CA SER A 229 41.85 -17.41 -31.65
C SER A 229 43.21 -18.06 -31.40
N GLU A 230 43.63 -18.98 -32.27
CA GLU A 230 45.05 -19.21 -32.57
C GLU A 230 45.19 -20.12 -33.78
N ASN A 231 45.19 -19.52 -34.98
CA ASN A 231 45.93 -20.00 -36.14
C ASN A 231 45.95 -18.93 -37.23
N LYS A 232 46.91 -18.00 -37.12
CA LYS A 232 47.48 -17.28 -38.26
C LYS A 232 48.87 -16.75 -37.90
N LYS A 233 49.88 -17.59 -38.09
CA LYS A 233 51.21 -17.21 -38.61
C LYS A 233 51.46 -18.18 -39.76
N ILE A 234 51.74 -17.72 -40.97
CA ILE A 234 53.11 -17.53 -41.46
C ILE A 234 53.06 -16.59 -42.70
N ASN A 235 53.85 -15.50 -42.64
CA ASN A 235 54.80 -15.00 -43.65
C ASN A 235 54.95 -13.47 -43.54
N ASN A 236 56.04 -13.03 -42.91
CA ASN A 236 57.07 -12.22 -43.59
C ASN A 236 58.15 -11.78 -42.59
N THR A 237 59.36 -12.25 -42.84
CA THR A 237 60.63 -11.73 -42.34
C THR A 237 61.05 -10.53 -43.21
N ASN A 238 61.40 -9.40 -42.60
CA ASN A 238 62.76 -8.84 -42.70
C ASN A 238 62.96 -7.53 -41.90
N VAL A 239 63.82 -7.68 -40.90
CA VAL A 239 64.80 -6.81 -40.21
C VAL A 239 65.17 -5.45 -40.84
N ASN A 240 65.14 -4.40 -40.01
CA ASN A 240 66.22 -3.41 -39.71
C ASN A 240 65.59 -2.29 -38.85
N GLY A 241 66.12 -1.76 -37.75
CA GLY A 241 67.35 -1.92 -36.98
C GLY A 241 67.32 -0.91 -35.79
N ASN A 242 68.33 -1.00 -34.92
CA ASN A 242 68.73 -0.06 -33.84
C ASN A 242 67.82 -0.01 -32.58
N SER A 243 68.18 -0.57 -31.42
CA SER A 243 69.35 -0.43 -30.52
C SER A 243 68.98 0.40 -29.27
N ILE A 244 69.05 -0.21 -28.09
CA ILE A 244 69.88 0.22 -26.93
C ILE A 244 69.53 -0.65 -25.71
N SER A 245 70.59 -1.04 -25.02
CA SER A 245 70.72 -2.02 -23.95
C SER A 245 70.66 -1.42 -22.54
N ASN A 246 70.15 -2.23 -21.62
CA ASN A 246 70.57 -2.45 -20.22
C ASN A 246 70.43 -1.36 -19.14
N ASN A 247 69.44 -1.61 -18.28
CA ASN A 247 69.53 -1.85 -16.83
C ASN A 247 70.29 -0.86 -15.92
N ASN A 248 69.52 -0.19 -15.04
CA ASN A 248 69.79 -0.14 -13.61
C ASN A 248 68.46 -0.02 -12.80
N LYS A 249 68.33 -0.89 -11.79
CA LYS A 249 67.29 -0.97 -10.72
C LYS A 249 67.59 0.06 -9.59
N PRO A 250 66.79 0.20 -8.51
CA PRO A 250 65.35 -0.01 -8.30
C PRO A 250 64.63 1.05 -7.40
N SER A 251 63.31 0.86 -7.25
CA SER A 251 62.46 1.15 -6.06
C SER A 251 61.97 2.58 -5.79
N GLN A 252 60.65 2.82 -5.95
CA GLN A 252 59.71 2.99 -4.84
C GLN A 252 58.26 3.06 -5.34
N GLN A 253 57.36 2.53 -4.51
CA GLN A 253 55.95 2.25 -4.78
C GLN A 253 55.10 3.51 -4.98
N LEU A 254 54.24 3.48 -6.01
CA LEU A 254 52.97 4.21 -6.05
C LEU A 254 51.86 3.17 -6.14
N LYS A 255 51.11 3.01 -5.04
CA LYS A 255 49.83 2.32 -5.04
C LYS A 255 48.85 3.20 -5.81
N GLN A 256 48.41 2.73 -6.97
CA GLN A 256 47.27 3.30 -7.67
C GLN A 256 45.99 2.97 -6.88
N GLU A 257 45.28 4.01 -6.51
CA GLU A 257 43.91 3.95 -6.04
C GLU A 257 43.05 3.30 -7.13
N GLN A 258 42.34 2.24 -6.77
CA GLN A 258 41.28 1.68 -7.59
C GLN A 258 40.06 2.59 -7.41
N GLU A 259 39.75 3.38 -8.44
CA GLU A 259 38.45 4.02 -8.59
C GLU A 259 37.35 2.96 -8.54
N GLN A 260 36.48 3.08 -7.55
CA GLN A 260 35.26 2.29 -7.41
C GLN A 260 34.32 2.59 -8.58
N GLU A 261 33.72 1.53 -9.12
CA GLU A 261 32.70 1.61 -10.17
C GLU A 261 31.58 2.59 -9.77
N ASN A 262 31.47 3.70 -10.50
CA ASN A 262 30.41 4.67 -10.34
C ASN A 262 29.05 4.00 -10.56
N ASN A 263 28.26 3.92 -9.48
CA ASN A 263 26.92 3.35 -9.50
C ASN A 263 25.99 4.24 -10.36
N SER A 264 25.70 3.82 -11.59
CA SER A 264 25.03 4.64 -12.62
C SER A 264 23.62 5.14 -12.24
N ASN A 265 23.04 4.67 -11.14
CA ASN A 265 21.69 5.01 -10.67
C ASN A 265 21.61 6.15 -9.64
N ILE A 266 22.75 6.66 -9.15
CA ILE A 266 22.79 7.77 -8.19
C ILE A 266 22.76 9.11 -8.93
N GLY A 267 21.90 10.03 -8.50
CA GLY A 267 21.87 11.38 -9.04
C GLY A 267 23.05 12.20 -8.53
N LYS A 268 23.63 13.06 -9.38
CA LYS A 268 24.69 13.98 -8.96
C LYS A 268 24.22 14.84 -7.79
N ILE A 269 25.02 14.94 -6.73
CA ILE A 269 24.77 15.87 -5.61
C ILE A 269 24.97 17.30 -6.11
N ILE A 270 23.94 18.12 -6.02
CA ILE A 270 23.91 19.50 -6.52
C ILE A 270 23.87 20.50 -5.35
N GLY A 271 23.35 20.06 -4.19
CA GLY A 271 23.06 20.91 -3.06
C GLY A 271 21.80 21.76 -3.26
N PRO A 272 21.50 22.68 -2.33
CA PRO A 272 20.28 23.47 -2.36
C PRO A 272 20.32 24.47 -3.53
N LYS A 273 19.18 24.63 -4.21
CA LYS A 273 18.96 25.64 -5.25
C LYS A 273 17.75 26.51 -4.92
N TYR A 274 17.73 26.98 -3.67
CA TYR A 274 16.65 27.80 -3.12
C TYR A 274 16.57 29.16 -3.79
N LYS A 275 15.35 29.69 -3.92
CA LYS A 275 15.04 30.95 -4.59
C LYS A 275 14.01 31.73 -3.79
N LYS A 276 14.36 32.94 -3.37
CA LYS A 276 13.41 33.85 -2.74
C LYS A 276 12.34 34.30 -3.74
N LYS A 277 11.09 34.39 -3.28
CA LYS A 277 9.98 34.95 -4.08
C LYS A 277 9.77 36.44 -3.75
N LYS A 278 9.32 37.20 -4.74
CA LYS A 278 8.90 38.60 -4.52
C LYS A 278 7.48 38.60 -3.95
N LEU A 279 7.18 39.56 -3.06
CA LEU A 279 5.86 39.70 -2.42
C LEU A 279 4.68 39.78 -3.43
N THR A 280 4.93 40.18 -4.68
CA THR A 280 3.91 40.24 -5.74
C THR A 280 3.39 38.87 -6.19
N ASP A 281 4.12 37.79 -5.90
CA ASP A 281 3.75 36.40 -6.21
C ASP A 281 3.01 35.69 -5.06
N ALA A 282 2.65 36.42 -3.99
CA ALA A 282 2.06 35.90 -2.75
C ALA A 282 0.73 35.14 -2.91
N LEU A 283 0.14 35.13 -4.11
CA LEU A 283 -1.04 34.32 -4.43
C LEU A 283 -0.73 32.82 -4.59
N LYS A 284 0.55 32.43 -4.70
CA LYS A 284 0.97 31.03 -4.82
C LYS A 284 1.65 30.55 -3.54
N GLU A 285 0.81 30.14 -2.58
CA GLU A 285 1.23 29.46 -1.35
C GLU A 285 2.20 28.29 -1.65
N ARG A 286 3.36 28.30 -1.00
CA ARG A 286 4.37 27.24 -1.05
C ARG A 286 4.10 26.23 0.07
N SER A 287 3.03 25.46 -0.08
CA SER A 287 2.67 24.41 0.89
C SER A 287 2.98 23.01 0.38
N LEU A 288 3.76 22.25 1.18
CA LEU A 288 4.26 20.92 0.84
C LEU A 288 3.98 19.94 1.97
N ALA A 289 3.26 18.87 1.65
CA ALA A 289 3.20 17.65 2.44
C ALA A 289 4.24 16.66 1.92
N PHE A 290 5.08 16.08 2.80
CA PHE A 290 6.16 15.18 2.38
C PHE A 290 6.43 14.09 3.41
N PRO A 291 6.87 12.89 3.00
CA PRO A 291 7.16 11.81 3.93
C PRO A 291 8.45 12.09 4.71
N PHE A 292 8.61 11.43 5.86
CA PHE A 292 9.90 11.31 6.52
C PHE A 292 10.81 10.37 5.70
N ILE A 293 11.51 10.95 4.72
CA ILE A 293 12.16 10.26 3.61
C ILE A 293 13.06 9.12 4.10
N SER A 294 12.91 7.96 3.46
CA SER A 294 13.62 6.70 3.63
C SER A 294 13.39 5.93 4.94
N THR A 295 12.60 6.45 5.88
CA THR A 295 12.55 5.88 7.24
C THR A 295 11.70 4.61 7.40
N THR A 296 10.69 4.40 6.56
CA THR A 296 9.79 3.23 6.67
C THR A 296 10.14 2.16 5.65
N THR A 297 9.84 2.40 4.38
CA THR A 297 10.05 1.43 3.28
C THR A 297 11.51 1.06 3.08
N PHE A 298 12.39 2.03 3.29
CA PHE A 298 13.81 1.96 3.00
C PHE A 298 14.67 1.77 4.25
N GLU A 299 14.03 1.59 5.42
CA GLU A 299 14.64 1.18 6.69
C GLU A 299 15.87 2.04 7.07
N TYR A 300 15.87 3.34 6.71
CA TYR A 300 16.93 4.26 7.12
C TYR A 300 16.85 4.51 8.63
N ASP A 301 17.99 4.48 9.31
CA ASP A 301 18.07 4.72 10.75
C ASP A 301 17.39 6.04 11.16
N ILE A 302 16.48 5.94 12.14
CA ILE A 302 15.60 7.04 12.51
C ILE A 302 16.36 8.22 13.10
N GLU A 303 17.38 7.97 13.94
CA GLU A 303 18.16 9.05 14.56
C GLU A 303 18.94 9.83 13.51
N LYS A 304 19.64 9.13 12.61
CA LYS A 304 20.38 9.76 11.51
C LYS A 304 19.47 10.48 10.51
N ALA A 305 18.32 9.89 10.17
CA ALA A 305 17.33 10.54 9.32
C ALA A 305 16.78 11.81 9.97
N THR A 306 16.58 11.80 11.29
CA THR A 306 16.11 12.96 12.06
C THR A 306 17.10 14.11 11.99
N GLU A 307 18.39 13.84 12.19
CA GLU A 307 19.47 14.85 12.05
C GLU A 307 19.48 15.48 10.66
N ILE A 308 19.38 14.66 9.61
CA ILE A 308 19.42 15.12 8.21
C ILE A 308 18.16 15.94 7.86
N ALA A 309 16.98 15.45 8.25
CA ALA A 309 15.72 16.14 8.01
C ALA A 309 15.67 17.49 8.73
N ALA A 310 16.01 17.51 10.03
CA ALA A 310 16.04 18.74 10.82
C ALA A 310 17.02 19.77 10.23
N LYS A 311 18.22 19.33 9.82
CA LYS A 311 19.19 20.19 9.15
C LYS A 311 18.60 20.80 7.87
N ALA A 312 18.03 19.98 6.99
CA ALA A 312 17.51 20.46 5.71
C ALA A 312 16.31 21.42 5.89
N ILE A 313 15.39 21.10 6.82
CA ILE A 313 14.23 21.92 7.14
C ILE A 313 14.67 23.27 7.72
N SER A 314 15.56 23.26 8.71
CA SER A 314 16.08 24.49 9.30
C SER A 314 16.82 25.35 8.28
N GLU A 315 17.67 24.73 7.45
CA GLU A 315 18.41 25.44 6.39
C GLU A 315 17.46 26.14 5.41
N TYR A 316 16.42 25.45 4.95
CA TYR A 316 15.42 26.00 4.04
C TYR A 316 14.61 27.12 4.68
N LEU A 317 14.05 26.90 5.87
CA LEU A 317 13.21 27.88 6.54
C LEU A 317 14.01 29.15 6.94
N SER A 318 15.25 29.00 7.38
CA SER A 318 16.13 30.14 7.66
C SER A 318 16.47 30.93 6.39
N PHE A 319 16.69 30.25 5.25
CA PHE A 319 16.91 30.94 3.97
C PHE A 319 15.72 31.83 3.58
N HIS A 320 14.49 31.41 3.91
CA HIS A 320 13.24 32.11 3.63
C HIS A 320 12.64 32.86 4.83
N GLU A 321 13.44 33.27 5.82
CA GLU A 321 12.92 34.01 6.99
C GLU A 321 12.14 35.28 6.62
N GLN A 322 12.51 35.93 5.52
CA GLN A 322 11.95 37.22 5.08
C GLN A 322 10.86 37.10 4.00
N ASP A 323 10.57 35.89 3.51
CA ASP A 323 9.66 35.69 2.37
C ASP A 323 8.17 35.77 2.76
N GLY A 324 7.87 36.07 4.03
CA GLY A 324 6.53 36.03 4.59
C GLY A 324 6.13 34.63 5.07
N ASP A 325 4.83 34.46 5.30
CA ASP A 325 4.23 33.22 5.85
C ASP A 325 3.64 32.31 4.75
N ASP A 326 4.10 32.44 3.49
CA ASP A 326 3.56 31.68 2.36
C ASP A 326 4.07 30.22 2.31
N ILE A 327 5.14 29.91 3.03
CA ILE A 327 5.71 28.57 3.13
C ILE A 327 5.02 27.78 4.24
N LYS A 328 4.62 26.55 3.91
CA LYS A 328 4.13 25.56 4.88
C LYS A 328 4.72 24.19 4.60
N LEU A 329 5.40 23.62 5.58
CA LEU A 329 6.04 22.31 5.52
C LEU A 329 5.33 21.35 6.45
N LYS A 330 4.78 20.26 5.91
CA LYS A 330 4.16 19.19 6.69
C LYS A 330 4.87 17.87 6.45
N MET A 331 5.69 17.44 7.42
CA MET A 331 6.34 16.15 7.35
C MET A 331 5.42 15.06 7.90
N MET A 332 5.03 14.13 7.05
CA MET A 332 4.21 12.97 7.39
C MET A 332 5.11 11.88 7.98
N VAL A 333 4.80 11.44 9.19
CA VAL A 333 5.51 10.39 9.91
C VAL A 333 4.53 9.27 10.23
N GLU A 334 4.85 8.05 9.78
CA GLU A 334 4.03 6.87 10.09
C GLU A 334 4.00 6.58 11.59
N LYS A 335 2.88 6.05 12.08
CA LYS A 335 2.63 5.76 13.50
C LYS A 335 3.67 4.82 14.11
N SER A 336 4.26 3.94 13.30
CA SER A 336 5.35 3.03 13.71
C SER A 336 6.67 3.75 14.03
N VAL A 337 6.89 4.93 13.44
CA VAL A 337 8.09 5.76 13.63
C VAL A 337 7.81 6.93 14.59
N TYR A 338 6.58 7.45 14.58
CA TYR A 338 6.17 8.56 15.42
C TYR A 338 6.29 8.21 16.91
N SER A 339 7.01 9.03 17.67
CA SER A 339 7.12 8.94 19.13
C SER A 339 7.38 10.31 19.74
N ASP A 340 7.12 10.47 21.04
CA ASP A 340 7.47 11.71 21.75
C ASP A 340 8.98 11.96 21.72
N GLN A 341 9.79 10.90 21.78
CA GLN A 341 11.25 10.98 21.66
C GLN A 341 11.67 11.56 20.31
N LEU A 342 11.00 11.18 19.21
CA LEU A 342 11.25 11.77 17.90
C LEU A 342 11.01 13.28 17.91
N ILE A 343 9.88 13.72 18.51
CA ILE A 343 9.55 15.14 18.61
C ILE A 343 10.57 15.89 19.47
N GLU A 344 10.99 15.33 20.60
CA GLU A 344 12.03 15.92 21.45
C GLU A 344 13.39 16.00 20.73
N ASN A 345 13.73 15.00 19.91
CA ASN A 345 14.94 15.04 19.08
C ASN A 345 14.90 16.20 18.07
N PHE A 346 13.77 16.39 17.37
CA PHE A 346 13.58 17.55 16.49
C PHE A 346 13.67 18.88 17.25
N LYS A 347 13.01 19.01 18.41
CA LYS A 347 13.09 20.22 19.25
C LYS A 347 14.53 20.54 19.64
N LYS A 348 15.30 19.54 20.08
CA LYS A 348 16.72 19.68 20.43
C LYS A 348 17.55 20.15 19.24
N LEU A 349 17.35 19.55 18.07
CA LEU A 349 18.06 19.91 16.83
C LEU A 349 17.70 21.31 16.33
N PHE A 350 16.48 21.79 16.60
CA PHE A 350 16.06 23.17 16.34
C PHE A 350 16.43 24.15 17.46
N ASN A 351 17.28 23.76 18.42
CA ASN A 351 17.66 24.59 19.57
C ASN A 351 16.44 25.15 20.34
N ASN A 352 15.37 24.35 20.45
CA ASN A 352 14.07 24.70 21.03
C ASN A 352 13.34 25.88 20.34
N LYS A 353 13.73 26.22 19.11
CA LYS A 353 13.06 27.23 18.28
C LYS A 353 12.31 26.55 17.13
N TRP A 354 11.13 26.03 17.45
CA TRP A 354 10.28 25.39 16.45
C TRP A 354 9.66 26.44 15.52
N ASP A 355 9.95 26.38 14.22
CA ASP A 355 9.38 27.30 13.23
C ASP A 355 7.89 27.00 13.02
N LYS A 356 7.03 28.02 13.12
CA LYS A 356 5.57 27.91 12.95
C LYS A 356 5.15 27.40 11.57
N ARG A 357 6.04 27.48 10.57
CA ARG A 357 5.81 27.00 9.20
C ARG A 357 6.03 25.51 9.05
N PHE A 358 6.59 24.83 10.06
CA PHE A 358 6.84 23.40 10.05
C PHE A 358 5.94 22.65 11.02
N GLU A 359 5.30 21.59 10.53
CA GLU A 359 4.50 20.66 11.33
C GLU A 359 4.94 19.22 11.05
N ILE A 360 4.97 18.39 12.09
CA ILE A 360 5.04 16.93 11.96
C ILE A 360 3.61 16.39 12.07
N VAL A 361 3.18 15.66 11.05
CA VAL A 361 1.84 15.07 10.97
C VAL A 361 1.97 13.55 11.14
N LYS A 362 1.35 13.02 12.18
CA LYS A 362 1.26 11.58 12.39
C LYS A 362 0.21 10.98 11.44
N ILE A 363 0.61 10.00 10.64
CA ILE A 363 -0.28 9.20 9.79
C ILE A 363 -0.24 7.74 10.23
N ASN A 364 -1.29 6.94 9.98
CA ASN A 364 -1.28 5.55 10.38
C ASN A 364 -0.24 4.73 9.57
N ASN A 365 -0.25 4.87 8.25
CA ASN A 365 0.75 4.33 7.31
C ASN A 365 0.71 5.08 5.97
N SER A 366 1.65 4.79 5.07
CA SER A 366 1.81 5.41 3.74
C SER A 366 0.65 5.20 2.74
N ASN A 367 -0.35 4.37 3.04
CA ASN A 367 -1.58 4.22 2.26
C ASN A 367 -2.82 4.76 2.97
N SER A 368 -2.67 5.40 4.12
CA SER A 368 -3.83 5.86 4.89
C SER A 368 -4.41 7.15 4.29
N LEU A 369 -5.73 7.23 4.17
CA LEU A 369 -6.41 8.34 3.49
C LEU A 369 -6.19 9.70 4.18
N GLU A 370 -5.95 9.71 5.50
CA GLU A 370 -5.71 10.96 6.24
C GLU A 370 -4.47 11.73 5.77
N GLN A 371 -3.51 11.05 5.11
CA GLN A 371 -2.29 11.71 4.62
C GLN A 371 -2.60 12.79 3.57
N PHE A 372 -3.70 12.66 2.82
CA PHE A 372 -4.09 13.62 1.79
C PHE A 372 -4.72 14.88 2.38
N ASN A 373 -5.21 14.84 3.62
CA ASN A 373 -5.82 15.97 4.31
C ASN A 373 -4.78 16.91 4.96
N CYS A 374 -3.68 17.16 4.27
CA CYS A 374 -2.61 18.04 4.75
C CYS A 374 -2.86 19.52 4.40
N ASN A 375 -3.81 19.82 3.52
CA ASN A 375 -4.07 21.16 2.98
C ASN A 375 -2.77 21.79 2.44
N CYS A 376 -2.16 21.12 1.47
CA CYS A 376 -0.91 21.52 0.83
C CYS A 376 -1.06 21.43 -0.70
N LYS A 377 -0.47 22.39 -1.41
CA LYS A 377 -0.49 22.45 -2.87
C LYS A 377 0.41 21.41 -3.53
N LEU A 378 1.51 21.04 -2.88
CA LEU A 378 2.38 19.96 -3.29
C LEU A 378 2.25 18.77 -2.35
N PHE A 379 2.20 17.58 -2.92
CA PHE A 379 2.19 16.32 -2.19
C PHE A 379 3.34 15.43 -2.65
N ALA A 380 4.30 15.16 -1.77
CA ALA A 380 5.41 14.29 -2.07
C ALA A 380 5.12 12.83 -1.65
N SER A 381 5.55 11.89 -2.48
CA SER A 381 5.40 10.45 -2.22
C SER A 381 6.65 9.71 -2.65
N GLU A 382 7.09 8.75 -1.83
CA GLU A 382 8.23 7.91 -2.19
C GLU A 382 7.90 7.01 -3.38
N THR A 383 8.90 6.75 -4.22
CA THR A 383 8.80 5.77 -5.30
C THR A 383 10.14 5.06 -5.49
N ASN A 384 10.25 4.25 -6.55
CA ASN A 384 11.48 3.62 -6.99
C ASN A 384 11.95 4.20 -8.33
N TRP A 385 13.11 3.76 -8.81
CA TRP A 385 13.70 4.18 -10.08
C TRP A 385 12.78 4.04 -11.30
N ARG A 386 11.70 3.24 -11.24
CA ARG A 386 10.75 3.10 -12.35
C ARG A 386 9.77 4.27 -12.45
N LEU A 387 9.65 5.11 -11.42
CA LEU A 387 8.67 6.21 -11.33
C LEU A 387 7.24 5.71 -11.58
N LYS A 388 6.87 4.65 -10.88
CA LYS A 388 5.57 3.97 -11.00
C LYS A 388 4.94 3.72 -9.64
N LYS A 389 3.71 3.23 -9.66
CA LYS A 389 3.04 2.70 -8.48
C LYS A 389 3.91 1.69 -7.73
N THR A 390 3.93 1.81 -6.42
CA THR A 390 4.54 0.90 -5.45
C THR A 390 3.48 0.43 -4.47
N PRO A 391 3.73 -0.65 -3.69
CA PRO A 391 2.80 -1.04 -2.62
C PRO A 391 2.56 0.08 -1.60
N GLN A 392 3.54 0.96 -1.38
CA GLN A 392 3.49 2.02 -0.35
C GLN A 392 2.77 3.28 -0.80
N ASN A 393 2.56 3.47 -2.11
CA ASN A 393 1.78 4.58 -2.64
C ASN A 393 0.58 4.08 -3.46
N LYS A 394 0.12 2.85 -3.22
CA LYS A 394 -1.00 2.23 -3.93
C LYS A 394 -2.23 3.11 -3.88
N VAL A 395 -2.63 3.58 -2.70
CA VAL A 395 -3.84 4.38 -2.53
C VAL A 395 -3.73 5.74 -3.24
N LEU A 396 -2.55 6.37 -3.22
CA LEU A 396 -2.30 7.57 -4.01
C LEU A 396 -2.58 7.32 -5.51
N TYR A 397 -2.04 6.23 -6.07
CA TYR A 397 -2.19 5.95 -7.50
C TYR A 397 -3.59 5.44 -7.88
N ASP A 398 -4.19 4.58 -7.06
CA ASP A 398 -5.40 3.85 -7.40
C ASP A 398 -6.68 4.63 -7.04
N GLU A 399 -6.64 5.42 -5.97
CA GLU A 399 -7.84 6.10 -5.45
C GLU A 399 -7.78 7.62 -5.61
N MET A 400 -6.59 8.22 -5.53
CA MET A 400 -6.47 9.69 -5.52
C MET A 400 -6.14 10.28 -6.88
N LEU A 401 -5.33 9.58 -7.68
CA LEU A 401 -4.87 10.00 -9.00
C LEU A 401 -5.72 9.37 -10.11
N ASP A 402 -5.67 9.96 -11.30
CA ASP A 402 -6.32 9.36 -12.46
C ASP A 402 -5.39 8.37 -13.18
N GLY A 403 -5.99 7.53 -14.03
CA GLY A 403 -5.26 6.54 -14.82
C GLY A 403 -4.28 7.12 -15.86
N GLN A 404 -4.17 8.45 -16.00
CA GLN A 404 -3.19 9.09 -16.88
C GLN A 404 -1.88 9.45 -16.15
N PHE A 405 -1.85 9.46 -14.82
CA PHE A 405 -0.69 9.91 -14.06
C PHE A 405 0.62 9.18 -14.41
N GLU A 406 0.60 7.85 -14.55
CA GLU A 406 1.79 7.09 -14.97
C GLU A 406 2.25 7.45 -16.39
N LYS A 407 1.29 7.69 -17.30
CA LYS A 407 1.59 8.10 -18.68
C LYS A 407 2.19 9.50 -18.72
N GLU A 408 1.63 10.45 -17.98
CA GLU A 408 2.18 11.80 -17.82
C GLU A 408 3.59 11.77 -17.21
N THR A 409 3.78 10.95 -16.17
CA THR A 409 5.08 10.72 -15.54
C THR A 409 6.10 10.20 -16.55
N LYS A 410 5.74 9.18 -17.34
CA LYS A 410 6.65 8.60 -18.35
C LYS A 410 6.96 9.57 -19.49
N ASN A 411 6.00 10.38 -19.91
CA ASN A 411 6.20 11.40 -20.94
C ASN A 411 7.16 12.50 -20.48
N ARG A 412 7.00 12.96 -19.23
CA ARG A 412 7.86 13.99 -18.63
C ARG A 412 9.25 13.46 -18.29
N PHE A 413 9.32 12.22 -17.80
CA PHE A 413 10.55 11.57 -17.36
C PHE A 413 10.71 10.23 -18.08
N PRO A 414 11.22 10.24 -19.34
CA PRO A 414 11.34 9.02 -20.14
C PRO A 414 12.43 8.08 -19.62
N ASN A 415 13.40 8.59 -18.86
CA ASN A 415 14.50 7.81 -18.29
C ASN A 415 14.17 7.35 -16.87
N PRO A 416 14.78 6.23 -16.41
CA PRO A 416 14.74 5.83 -15.01
C PRO A 416 15.07 6.98 -14.05
N GLY A 417 14.34 7.00 -12.93
CA GLY A 417 14.64 7.85 -11.80
C GLY A 417 16.01 7.56 -11.20
N LYS A 418 16.59 8.56 -10.56
CA LYS A 418 17.90 8.53 -9.92
C LYS A 418 17.74 8.80 -8.43
N ILE A 419 18.52 8.07 -7.63
CA ILE A 419 18.50 8.21 -6.17
C ILE A 419 19.03 9.60 -5.80
N GLY A 420 18.43 10.23 -4.79
CA GLY A 420 18.73 11.60 -4.40
C GLY A 420 17.92 12.64 -5.18
N LYS A 421 17.02 12.23 -6.09
CA LYS A 421 16.27 13.15 -6.96
C LYS A 421 14.77 13.04 -6.76
N VAL A 422 14.10 14.09 -7.20
CA VAL A 422 12.65 14.23 -7.14
C VAL A 422 12.08 14.56 -8.52
N TYR A 423 10.81 14.20 -8.72
CA TYR A 423 10.15 14.24 -10.01
C TYR A 423 8.76 14.89 -9.84
N PRO A 424 8.60 16.20 -10.08
CA PRO A 424 7.31 16.87 -9.98
C PRO A 424 6.42 16.63 -11.20
N ILE A 425 5.19 16.17 -10.96
CA ILE A 425 4.13 15.92 -11.94
C ILE A 425 2.89 16.74 -11.54
N PRO A 426 2.62 17.86 -12.24
CA PRO A 426 1.39 18.63 -12.08
C PRO A 426 0.17 17.78 -12.45
N ILE A 427 -0.90 17.92 -11.68
CA ILE A 427 -2.16 17.24 -11.95
C ILE A 427 -2.94 18.06 -12.98
N SER A 428 -2.93 17.60 -14.23
CA SER A 428 -3.59 18.26 -15.36
C SER A 428 -5.10 18.24 -15.24
N ASN A 429 -5.66 17.10 -14.84
CA ASN A 429 -7.10 16.88 -14.76
C ASN A 429 -7.71 17.56 -13.52
N SER A 430 -8.54 18.58 -13.73
CA SER A 430 -9.23 19.29 -12.65
C SER A 430 -10.22 18.42 -11.86
N ASN A 431 -10.67 17.30 -12.42
CA ASN A 431 -11.59 16.36 -11.77
C ASN A 431 -10.88 15.25 -11.00
N CYS A 432 -9.54 15.21 -11.01
CA CYS A 432 -8.77 14.29 -10.18
C CYS A 432 -9.12 14.50 -8.70
N ILE A 433 -9.39 13.42 -7.95
CA ILE A 433 -9.83 13.47 -6.55
C ILE A 433 -8.82 14.23 -5.69
N LEU A 434 -7.52 13.91 -5.85
CA LEU A 434 -6.45 14.56 -5.10
C LEU A 434 -6.43 16.09 -5.29
N LYS A 435 -6.77 16.56 -6.49
CA LYS A 435 -6.80 17.99 -6.82
C LYS A 435 -8.11 18.65 -6.39
N LYS A 436 -9.24 18.03 -6.73
CA LYS A 436 -10.57 18.58 -6.52
C LYS A 436 -10.95 18.62 -5.04
N GLU A 437 -10.64 17.57 -4.29
CA GLU A 437 -11.09 17.40 -2.91
C GLU A 437 -10.01 17.82 -1.90
N TYR A 438 -8.74 17.57 -2.20
CA TYR A 438 -7.63 17.85 -1.29
C TYR A 438 -6.78 19.07 -1.69
N GLY A 439 -7.10 19.71 -2.82
CA GLY A 439 -6.45 20.96 -3.25
C GLY A 439 -5.00 20.80 -3.72
N VAL A 440 -4.52 19.57 -3.93
CA VAL A 440 -3.17 19.29 -4.40
C VAL A 440 -3.06 19.60 -5.89
N GLU A 441 -2.06 20.37 -6.27
CA GLU A 441 -1.83 20.79 -7.66
C GLU A 441 -0.68 20.00 -8.31
N THR A 442 0.27 19.50 -7.52
CA THR A 442 1.44 18.76 -8.01
C THR A 442 1.79 17.61 -7.07
N VAL A 443 1.99 16.42 -7.64
CA VAL A 443 2.61 15.30 -6.94
C VAL A 443 4.11 15.31 -7.21
N VAL A 444 4.92 15.13 -6.17
CA VAL A 444 6.38 15.05 -6.29
C VAL A 444 6.83 13.63 -5.92
N LEU A 445 7.30 12.86 -6.89
CA LEU A 445 7.84 11.54 -6.61
C LEU A 445 9.28 11.68 -6.09
N VAL A 446 9.58 11.07 -4.94
CA VAL A 446 10.86 11.20 -4.23
C VAL A 446 11.60 9.87 -4.20
N LEU A 447 12.88 9.86 -4.57
CA LEU A 447 13.75 8.68 -4.50
C LEU A 447 14.86 8.93 -3.49
N GLY A 448 14.56 8.65 -2.22
CA GLY A 448 15.56 8.62 -1.16
C GLY A 448 16.49 7.41 -1.25
N PRO A 449 17.63 7.40 -0.53
CA PRO A 449 18.49 6.23 -0.43
C PRO A 449 17.80 5.07 0.29
N ASN A 450 18.04 3.85 -0.17
CA ASN A 450 17.51 2.63 0.43
C ASN A 450 18.57 1.94 1.30
N MET A 451 18.27 1.68 2.58
CA MET A 451 19.12 0.87 3.47
C MET A 451 18.62 -0.58 3.62
N SER A 452 17.40 -0.87 3.16
CA SER A 452 16.79 -2.20 3.25
C SER A 452 17.35 -3.17 2.21
N GLU A 453 17.82 -4.34 2.65
CA GLU A 453 18.24 -5.46 1.80
C GLU A 453 17.10 -6.01 0.93
N LYS A 454 15.85 -5.75 1.32
CA LYS A 454 14.64 -6.27 0.65
C LYS A 454 14.27 -5.45 -0.59
N LYS A 455 14.97 -4.35 -0.86
CA LYS A 455 14.64 -3.39 -1.92
C LYS A 455 15.86 -3.14 -2.82
N PRO A 456 15.66 -2.78 -4.10
CA PRO A 456 16.77 -2.50 -5.02
C PRO A 456 17.66 -1.35 -4.56
N ASP A 457 18.87 -1.29 -5.12
CA ASP A 457 19.82 -0.18 -4.94
C ASP A 457 20.13 0.13 -3.46
N GLN A 458 20.33 -0.92 -2.67
CA GLN A 458 20.64 -0.81 -1.25
C GLN A 458 22.03 -0.19 -1.03
N PHE A 459 22.12 0.77 -0.11
CA PHE A 459 23.35 1.28 0.47
C PHE A 459 23.76 0.47 1.70
N LYS A 460 25.06 0.22 1.82
CA LYS A 460 25.65 -0.47 2.98
C LYS A 460 26.24 0.48 4.02
N ASP A 461 26.67 1.67 3.58
CA ASP A 461 27.32 2.66 4.44
C ASP A 461 26.50 3.96 4.50
N TYR A 462 26.24 4.41 5.73
CA TYR A 462 25.63 5.70 6.00
C TYR A 462 26.49 6.88 5.54
N LYS A 463 27.81 6.72 5.43
CA LYS A 463 28.69 7.77 4.88
C LYS A 463 28.38 8.07 3.41
N GLU A 464 27.93 7.07 2.66
CA GLU A 464 27.51 7.21 1.26
C GLU A 464 26.04 7.63 1.16
N ALA A 465 25.17 7.04 2.00
CA ALA A 465 23.73 7.28 1.96
C ALA A 465 23.31 8.66 2.51
N SER A 466 23.98 9.16 3.56
CA SER A 466 23.58 10.40 4.25
C SER A 466 23.65 11.65 3.36
N PRO A 467 24.72 11.87 2.56
CA PRO A 467 24.74 12.97 1.60
C PRO A 467 23.60 12.90 0.57
N ILE A 468 23.19 11.69 0.19
CA ILE A 468 22.13 11.46 -0.80
C ILE A 468 20.74 11.69 -0.18
N LEU A 469 20.53 11.31 1.08
CA LEU A 469 19.30 11.65 1.80
C LEU A 469 19.15 13.17 1.93
N LEU A 470 20.24 13.87 2.30
CA LEU A 470 20.25 15.34 2.35
C LEU A 470 19.95 15.96 0.98
N GLU A 471 20.58 15.44 -0.09
CA GLU A 471 20.31 15.86 -1.47
C GLU A 471 18.85 15.63 -1.89
N SER A 472 18.19 14.59 -1.37
CA SER A 472 16.76 14.33 -1.63
C SER A 472 15.90 15.45 -1.07
N TYR A 473 16.19 15.92 0.16
CA TYR A 473 15.52 17.08 0.76
C TYR A 473 15.84 18.37 0.02
N HIS A 474 17.11 18.62 -0.32
CA HIS A 474 17.51 19.79 -1.10
C HIS A 474 16.80 19.85 -2.46
N SER A 475 16.71 18.72 -3.15
CA SER A 475 15.98 18.58 -4.41
C SER A 475 14.48 18.84 -4.23
N LEU A 476 13.88 18.29 -3.18
CA LEU A 476 12.46 18.47 -2.85
C LEU A 476 12.12 19.94 -2.55
N PHE A 477 12.88 20.60 -1.68
CA PHE A 477 12.64 22.00 -1.33
C PHE A 477 12.96 22.94 -2.49
N SER A 478 13.92 22.61 -3.34
CA SER A 478 14.15 23.35 -4.58
C SER A 478 12.93 23.26 -5.52
N VAL A 479 12.19 22.14 -5.56
CA VAL A 479 10.93 22.06 -6.32
C VAL A 479 9.88 23.00 -5.73
N LEU A 480 9.78 23.09 -4.40
CA LEU A 480 8.81 23.96 -3.72
C LEU A 480 8.99 25.43 -4.09
N ASP A 481 10.23 25.90 -4.24
CA ASP A 481 10.50 27.28 -4.68
C ASP A 481 10.15 27.56 -6.13
N ASN A 482 10.14 26.53 -6.99
CA ASN A 482 9.81 26.66 -8.41
C ASN A 482 8.33 26.38 -8.74
N PHE A 483 7.52 26.08 -7.72
CA PHE A 483 6.06 25.98 -7.81
C PHE A 483 5.43 27.37 -7.82
#